data_AF-A0A6B9Z2Z1-F1
#
_entry.id   AF-A0A6B9Z2Z1-F1
#
_cell.length_a   1.000
_cell.length_b   1.000
_cell.length_c   1.000
_cell.angle_alpha   90.00
_cell.angle_beta   90.00
_cell.angle_gamma   90.00
#
_symmetry.space_group_name_H-M   'P 1'
#
loop_
_entity.id
_entity.type
_entity.pdbx_description
1 polymer ?
#
loop_
_entity_poly.entity_id
_entity_poly.type
_entity_poly.pdbx_seq_one_letter_code
_entity_poly.pdbx_strand_id
1 'polypeptide(L)' 'MRHKIKLPDGTLQLIDITSAYFKTWHVWNVKFADGKVAMLFKIGSEWMQRNEDFLDEHVVNAIGKRIDSILLRRKIAF' A
#
# COMPACT_ATOMS: atom_id res chain seq x y z
N MET A 1 -8.49 -2.35 -5.90
CA MET A 1 -8.39 -1.39 -7.02
C MET A 1 -7.00 -1.54 -7.60
N ARG A 2 -6.88 -1.67 -8.93
CA ARG A 2 -5.59 -1.85 -9.59
C ARG A 2 -4.86 -0.53 -9.74
N HIS A 3 -3.60 -0.50 -9.33
CA HIS A 3 -2.74 0.67 -9.38
C HIS A 3 -1.39 0.29 -9.95
N LYS A 4 -0.87 1.17 -10.81
CA LYS A 4 0.54 1.10 -11.22
C LYS A 4 1.36 1.89 -10.20
N ILE A 5 2.36 1.25 -9.62
CA ILE A 5 3.38 1.91 -8.82
C ILE A 5 4.70 1.87 -9.59
N LYS A 6 5.47 2.95 -9.50
CA LYS A 6 6.85 2.97 -9.98
C LYS A 6 7.73 2.64 -8.79
N LEU A 7 8.49 1.56 -8.93
CA LEU A 7 9.48 1.16 -7.95
C LEU A 7 10.77 2.00 -8.10
N PRO A 8 11.64 2.01 -7.07
CA PRO A 8 12.89 2.76 -7.10
C PRO A 8 13.86 2.30 -8.22
N ASP A 9 13.80 1.02 -8.58
CA ASP A 9 14.56 0.42 -9.69
C ASP A 9 14.07 0.89 -11.09
N GLY A 10 13.01 1.70 -11.14
CA GLY A 10 12.41 2.20 -12.37
C GLY A 10 11.31 1.28 -12.92
N THR A 11 11.12 0.10 -12.34
CA THR A 11 10.13 -0.88 -12.80
C THR A 11 8.72 -0.41 -12.45
N LEU A 12 7.78 -0.58 -13.40
CA LEU A 12 6.37 -0.38 -13.13
C LEU A 12 5.75 -1.70 -12.68
N GLN A 13 5.27 -1.74 -11.44
CA GLN A 13 4.52 -2.88 -10.94
C GLN A 13 3.04 -2.58 -10.85
N LEU A 14 2.24 -3.55 -11.27
CA LEU A 14 0.79 -3.54 -11.08
C LEU A 14 0.47 -4.17 -9.74
N ILE A 15 -0.19 -3.41 -8.88
CA ILE A 15 -0.64 -3.85 -7.56
C ILE A 15 -2.15 -3.67 -7.43
N ASP A 16 -2.77 -4.56 -6.69
CA ASP A 16 -4.16 -4.45 -6.27
C ASP A 16 -4.23 -4.03 -4.80
N ILE A 17 -4.78 -2.84 -4.56
CA ILE A 17 -4.93 -2.29 -3.21
C ILE A 17 -6.36 -2.48 -2.74
N THR A 18 -6.54 -3.06 -1.56
CA THR A 18 -7.83 -3.24 -0.89
C THR A 18 -7.73 -2.87 0.58
N SER A 19 -8.73 -2.18 1.10
CA SER A 19 -8.85 -1.89 2.53
C SER A 19 -9.45 -3.09 3.24
N ALA A 20 -8.92 -3.43 4.41
CA ALA A 20 -9.43 -4.48 5.28
C ALA A 20 -9.26 -4.08 6.75
N TYR A 21 -9.84 -4.88 7.64
CA TYR A 21 -9.59 -4.80 9.07
C TYR A 21 -8.88 -6.07 9.52
N PHE A 22 -7.75 -5.90 10.22
CA PHE A 22 -7.08 -6.99 10.91
C PHE A 22 -7.19 -6.77 12.41
N LYS A 23 -7.97 -7.61 13.09
CA LYS A 23 -8.45 -7.36 14.46
C LYS A 23 -9.16 -5.99 14.52
N THR A 24 -8.59 -5.01 15.23
CA THR A 24 -9.10 -3.65 15.35
C THR A 24 -8.37 -2.64 14.46
N TRP A 25 -7.37 -3.08 13.69
CA TRP A 25 -6.50 -2.20 12.93
C TRP A 25 -7.01 -2.10 11.49
N HIS A 26 -7.15 -0.87 11.00
CA HIS A 26 -7.41 -0.64 9.59
C HIS A 26 -6.11 -0.86 8.80
N VAL A 27 -6.15 -1.80 7.87
CA VAL A 27 -5.00 -2.23 7.09
C VAL A 27 -5.30 -2.18 5.59
N TRP A 28 -4.24 -2.16 4.81
CA TRP A 28 -4.29 -2.15 3.35
C TRP A 28 -3.58 -3.38 2.82
N ASN A 29 -4.36 -4.30 2.24
CA ASN A 29 -3.81 -5.45 1.54
C ASN A 29 -3.38 -5.02 0.14
N VAL A 30 -2.14 -5.30 -0.17
CA VAL A 30 -1.49 -4.97 -1.43
C VAL A 30 -1.04 -6.27 -2.08
N LYS A 31 -1.78 -6.66 -3.12
CA LYS A 31 -1.52 -7.86 -3.90
C LYS A 31 -0.70 -7.52 -5.13
N PHE A 32 0.42 -8.19 -5.30
CA PHE A 32 1.30 -8.07 -6.45
C PHE A 32 0.88 -9.05 -7.55
N ALA A 33 1.34 -8.80 -8.79
CA ALA A 33 1.03 -9.64 -9.94
C ALA A 33 1.61 -11.06 -9.84
N ASP A 34 2.69 -11.23 -9.08
CA ASP A 34 3.30 -12.54 -8.76
C ASP A 34 2.51 -13.34 -7.70
N GLY A 35 1.40 -12.80 -7.21
CA GLY A 35 0.56 -13.41 -6.19
C GLY A 35 0.99 -13.12 -4.75
N LYS A 36 2.13 -12.46 -4.53
CA LYS A 36 2.53 -12.02 -3.18
C LYS A 36 1.57 -10.99 -2.64
N VAL A 37 1.37 -11.01 -1.33
CA VAL A 37 0.49 -10.07 -0.64
C VAL A 37 1.25 -9.44 0.51
N ALA A 38 1.33 -8.10 0.51
CA ALA A 38 1.81 -7.33 1.64
C ALA A 38 0.64 -6.67 2.35
N MET A 39 0.71 -6.59 3.67
CA MET A 39 -0.28 -5.91 4.51
C MET A 39 0.38 -4.67 5.09
N LEU A 40 -0.10 -3.51 4.65
CA LEU A 40 0.40 -2.21 5.09
C LEU A 40 -0.56 -1.58 6.10
N PHE A 41 0.01 -0.89 7.08
CA PHE A 41 -0.73 -0.05 8.01
C PHE A 41 0.05 1.24 8.26
N LYS A 42 -0.66 2.25 8.77
CA LYS A 42 -0.08 3.57 9.04
C LYS A 42 -0.05 3.81 10.54
N ILE A 43 1.12 4.19 11.08
CA ILE A 43 1.27 4.68 12.45
C ILE A 43 1.76 6.12 12.36
N GLY A 44 0.94 7.06 12.84
CA GLY A 44 1.23 8.49 12.70
C GLY A 44 1.39 8.88 11.22
N SER A 45 2.60 9.29 10.86
CA SER A 45 2.96 9.68 9.48
C SER A 45 3.65 8.56 8.69
N GLU A 46 3.99 7.44 9.33
CA GLU A 46 4.82 6.39 8.75
C GLU A 46 3.99 5.21 8.28
N TRP A 47 4.40 4.64 7.16
CA TRP A 47 3.83 3.43 6.59
C TRP A 47 4.70 2.23 6.95
N MET A 48 4.06 1.18 7.46
CA MET A 48 4.73 -0.03 7.91
C MET A 48 4.11 -1.26 7.25
N GLN A 49 4.93 -2.30 7.06
CA GLN A 49 4.49 -3.62 6.64
C GLN A 49 4.29 -4.51 7.88
N ARG A 50 3.26 -5.37 7.85
CA ARG A 50 2.90 -6.24 8.98
C ARG A 50 3.41 -7.67 8.83
N ASN A 51 3.41 -8.21 7.62
CA ASN A 51 3.77 -9.59 7.31
C ASN A 51 5.10 -9.60 6.56
N GLU A 52 5.98 -10.58 6.82
CA GLU A 52 7.27 -10.86 6.15
C GLU A 52 7.87 -9.64 5.42
N ASP A 53 8.88 -8.98 5.98
CA ASP A 53 9.54 -7.76 5.45
C ASP A 53 10.26 -8.00 4.10
N PHE A 54 9.51 -8.38 3.07
CA PHE A 54 9.99 -8.60 1.72
C PHE A 54 9.92 -7.35 0.87
N LEU A 55 9.20 -6.30 1.32
CA LEU A 55 9.25 -4.99 0.68
C LEU A 55 10.29 -4.13 1.38
N ASP A 56 11.18 -3.55 0.59
CA ASP A 56 12.07 -2.51 1.07
C ASP A 56 11.28 -1.26 1.50
N GLU A 57 11.82 -0.50 2.45
CA GLU A 57 11.25 0.72 2.99
C GLU A 57 10.82 1.71 1.88
N HIS A 58 11.59 1.83 0.80
CA HIS A 58 11.25 2.71 -0.31
C HIS A 58 9.96 2.28 -1.01
N VAL A 59 9.74 0.97 -1.14
CA VAL A 59 8.55 0.39 -1.77
C VAL A 59 7.33 0.58 -0.87
N VAL A 60 7.49 0.34 0.43
CA VAL A 60 6.45 0.59 1.44
C VAL A 60 6.01 2.05 1.38
N ASN A 61 6.96 2.98 1.36
CA ASN A 61 6.68 4.42 1.28
C ASN A 61 6.02 4.82 -0.04
N ALA A 62 6.43 4.26 -1.18
CA ALA A 62 5.82 4.55 -2.48
C ALA A 62 4.34 4.09 -2.53
N ILE A 63 4.07 2.88 -2.03
CA ILE A 63 2.71 2.33 -1.91
C ILE A 63 1.90 3.18 -0.94
N GLY A 64 2.45 3.51 0.23
CA GLY A 64 1.82 4.34 1.24
C GLY A 64 1.39 5.71 0.71
N LYS A 65 2.28 6.42 0.00
CA LYS A 65 1.95 7.69 -0.68
C LYS A 65 0.82 7.54 -1.69
N ARG A 66 0.76 6.40 -2.39
CA ARG A 66 -0.33 6.12 -3.33
C ARG A 66 -1.66 5.92 -2.59
N ILE A 67 -1.65 5.22 -1.46
CA ILE A 67 -2.83 5.03 -0.61
C ILE A 67 -3.30 6.37 -0.03
N ASP A 68 -2.38 7.19 0.48
CA ASP A 68 -2.69 8.54 0.98
C ASP A 68 -3.36 9.40 -0.10
N SER A 69 -2.86 9.34 -1.34
CA SER A 69 -3.47 10.04 -2.48
C SER A 69 -4.89 9.56 -2.80
N ILE A 70 -5.15 8.24 -2.69
CA ILE A 70 -6.49 7.66 -2.87
C ILE A 70 -7.43 8.15 -1.77
N LEU A 71 -6.97 8.15 -0.52
CA LEU A 71 -7.74 8.61 0.63
C LEU A 71 -8.07 10.10 0.54
N LEU A 72 -7.10 10.92 0.13
CA LEU A 72 -7.28 12.35 -0.04
C LEU A 72 -8.29 12.64 -1.17
N ARG A 73 -8.18 11.94 -2.30
CA ARG A 73 -9.18 12.04 -3.38
C ARG A 73 -10.58 11.63 -2.94
N ARG A 74 -10.70 10.59 -2.10
CA ARG A 74 -12.00 10.17 -1.55
C ARG A 74 -12.58 11.19 -0.59
N LYS A 75 -11.77 11.88 0.22
CA LYS A 75 -12.24 12.95 1.12
C LYS A 75 -12.74 14.19 0.39
N ILE A 76 -12.14 14.55 -0.75
CA ILE A 76 -12.53 15.72 -1.55
C ILE A 76 -13.85 15.47 -2.32
N ALA A 77 -14.25 14.21 -2.49
CA ALA A 77 -15.46 13.84 -3.23
C ALA A 77 -16.76 13.90 -2.38
N PHE A 78 -16.70 14.46 -1.17
CA PHE A 78 -17.84 14.65 -0.27
C PHE A 78 -18.01 16.12 0.09
#